data_AF-A0A2V9BYP0-F1
#
_entry.id   AF-A0A2V9BYP0-F1
#
_cell.length_a   1.000
_cell.length_b   1.000
_cell.length_c   1.000
_cell.angle_alpha   90.00
_cell.angle_beta   90.00
_cell.angle_gamma   90.00
#
_symmetry.space_group_name_H-M   'P 1'
#
loop_
_entity.id
_entity.type
_entity.pdbx_description
1 polymer ?
#
loop_
_entity_poly.entity_id
_entity_poly.type
_entity_poly.pdbx_seq_one_letter_code
_entity_poly.pdbx_strand_id
1 'polypeptide(L)'
;MLVSEKAEMKLRLKSGTSIFLVFFGLIALILLATTRETVRVSRREREATLRTELRTLRDAIDNYTLDKQRRPESLQDLVDAGYLRTIPIDQITGRPDWELDFDSPTLGDPVVSPDLVGFHDVHSSSGQVDLSGSAYNTW
;
A
#
# COMPACT_ATOMS: atom_id res chain seq x y z
N MET A 1 48.60 41.37 32.89
CA MET A 1 47.26 41.98 32.85
C MET A 1 46.52 41.72 31.53
N LEU A 2 47.16 41.89 30.36
CA LEU A 2 46.58 41.67 29.02
C LEU A 2 46.15 40.23 28.66
N VAL A 3 46.64 39.20 29.37
CA VAL A 3 46.31 37.79 29.08
C VAL A 3 44.93 37.39 29.64
N SER A 4 44.52 37.98 30.77
CA SER A 4 43.25 37.67 31.44
C SER A 4 42.05 38.19 30.66
N GLU A 5 42.20 39.33 29.97
CA GLU A 5 41.13 40.00 29.22
C GLU A 5 40.77 39.26 27.90
N LYS A 6 41.75 38.60 27.27
CA LYS A 6 41.53 37.77 26.07
C LYS A 6 40.79 36.47 26.37
N ALA A 7 40.90 35.94 27.59
CA ALA A 7 40.20 34.73 28.01
C ALA A 7 38.70 34.98 28.23
N GLU A 8 38.37 36.10 28.89
CA GLU A 8 36.99 36.59 29.08
C GLU A 8 36.29 36.85 27.73
N MET A 9 37.01 37.41 26.75
CA MET A 9 36.46 37.72 25.42
C MET A 9 36.16 36.46 24.58
N LYS A 10 36.97 35.39 24.71
CA LYS A 10 36.69 34.09 24.08
C LYS A 10 35.48 33.38 24.70
N LEU A 11 35.15 33.69 25.95
CA LEU A 11 33.97 33.15 26.63
C LEU A 11 32.67 33.80 26.12
N ARG A 12 32.70 35.10 25.79
CA ARG A 12 31.54 35.86 25.31
C ARG A 12 31.16 35.58 23.86
N LEU A 13 32.07 35.02 23.06
CA LEU A 13 31.82 34.66 21.64
C LEU A 13 31.32 33.21 21.44
N LYS A 14 31.18 32.44 22.53
CA LYS A 14 30.76 31.02 22.50
C LYS A 14 29.26 30.81 22.73
N SER A 15 28.53 31.80 23.25
CA SER A 15 27.12 31.65 23.61
C SER A 15 26.19 31.72 22.39
N GLY A 16 26.42 32.67 21.48
CA GLY A 16 25.57 32.87 20.30
C GLY A 16 25.62 31.72 19.30
N THR A 17 26.82 31.22 18.97
CA THR A 17 27.01 30.10 18.03
C THR A 17 26.45 28.78 18.58
N SER A 18 26.56 28.54 19.88
CA SER A 18 26.00 27.35 20.52
C SER A 18 24.46 27.32 20.43
N ILE A 19 23.79 28.47 20.58
CA ILE A 19 22.33 28.58 20.47
C ILE A 19 21.87 28.27 19.04
N PHE A 20 22.56 28.79 18.01
CA PHE A 20 22.23 28.49 16.62
C PHE A 20 22.43 27.00 16.29
N LEU A 21 23.51 26.38 16.78
CA LEU A 21 23.75 24.95 16.56
C LEU A 21 22.66 24.07 17.20
N VAL A 22 22.22 24.41 18.42
CA VAL A 22 21.12 23.71 19.09
C VAL A 22 19.79 23.92 18.35
N PHE A 23 19.52 25.14 17.89
CA PHE A 23 18.30 25.47 17.15
C PHE A 23 18.20 24.73 15.81
N PHE A 24 19.26 24.77 14.99
CA PHE A 24 19.29 24.02 13.73
C PHE A 24 19.28 22.51 13.96
N GLY A 25 19.93 22.01 15.03
CA GLY A 25 19.84 20.61 15.43
C GLY A 25 18.42 20.18 15.78
N LEU A 26 17.67 21.03 16.49
CA LEU A 26 16.27 20.77 16.84
C LEU A 26 15.37 20.76 15.60
N ILE A 27 15.54 21.73 14.69
CA ILE A 27 14.81 21.76 13.42
C ILE A 27 15.11 20.51 12.58
N ALA A 28 16.38 20.12 12.46
CA ALA A 28 16.77 18.90 11.74
C ALA A 28 16.14 17.64 12.36
N LEU A 29 16.04 17.57 13.69
CA LEU A 29 15.39 16.45 14.39
C LEU A 29 13.88 16.39 14.10
N ILE A 30 13.20 17.55 14.12
CA ILE A 30 11.77 17.66 13.82
C ILE A 30 11.50 17.26 12.37
N LEU A 31 12.30 17.75 11.41
CA LEU A 31 12.17 17.40 9.99
C LEU A 31 12.41 15.90 9.75
N LEU A 32 13.34 15.28 10.46
CA LEU A 32 13.57 13.83 10.34
C LEU A 32 12.39 13.02 10.89
N ALA A 33 11.73 13.50 11.95
CA ALA A 33 10.56 12.86 12.54
C ALA A 33 9.34 12.90 11.60
N THR A 34 9.09 14.02 10.91
CA THR A 34 7.90 14.17 10.04
C THR A 34 7.95 13.28 8.79
N THR A 35 9.14 12.98 8.25
CA THR A 35 9.28 12.14 7.04
C THR A 35 8.84 10.68 7.24
N ARG A 36 8.90 10.14 8.45
CA ARG A 36 8.54 8.74 8.72
C ARG A 36 7.03 8.54 8.77
N GLU A 37 6.30 9.54 9.23
CA GLU A 37 4.85 9.47 9.39
C GLU A 37 4.14 9.63 8.04
N THR A 38 4.62 10.53 7.17
CA THR A 38 4.05 10.74 5.83
C THR A 38 4.13 9.51 4.93
N VAL A 39 5.24 8.77 4.97
CA VAL A 39 5.41 7.53 4.19
C VAL A 39 4.46 6.42 4.68
N ARG A 40 4.22 6.33 5.99
CA ARG A 40 3.29 5.34 6.57
C ARG A 40 1.84 5.67 6.25
N VAL A 41 1.45 6.94 6.34
CA VAL A 41 0.11 7.40 5.97
C VAL A 41 -0.16 7.11 4.48
N SER A 42 0.79 7.44 3.60
CA SER A 42 0.67 7.15 2.16
C SER A 42 0.55 5.65 1.86
N ARG A 43 1.29 4.79 2.58
CA ARG A 43 1.13 3.33 2.44
C ARG A 43 -0.26 2.87 2.86
N ARG A 44 -0.76 3.31 4.02
CA ARG A 44 -2.07 2.91 4.53
C ARG A 44 -3.21 3.30 3.58
N GLU A 45 -3.11 4.46 2.94
CA GLU A 45 -4.06 4.89 1.92
C GLU A 45 -4.04 3.96 0.71
N ARG A 46 -2.84 3.63 0.19
CA ARG A 46 -2.70 2.67 -0.93
C ARG A 46 -3.24 1.28 -0.58
N GLU A 47 -2.97 0.79 0.64
CA GLU A 47 -3.51 -0.47 1.14
C GLU A 47 -5.05 -0.46 1.24
N ALA A 48 -5.64 0.65 1.67
CA ALA A 48 -7.09 0.80 1.74
C ALA A 48 -7.75 0.79 0.35
N THR A 49 -7.10 1.45 -0.62
CA THR A 49 -7.55 1.42 -2.01
C THR A 49 -7.38 0.04 -2.63
N LEU A 50 -6.24 -0.63 -2.42
CA LEU A 50 -6.01 -2.01 -2.89
C LEU A 50 -7.12 -2.96 -2.41
N ARG A 51 -7.50 -2.89 -1.13
CA ARG A 51 -8.58 -3.72 -0.58
C ARG A 51 -9.94 -3.44 -1.23
N THR A 52 -10.18 -2.19 -1.60
CA THR A 52 -11.41 -1.79 -2.28
C THR A 52 -11.43 -2.29 -3.73
N GLU A 53 -10.30 -2.24 -4.42
CA GLU A 53 -10.12 -2.76 -5.77
C GLU A 53 -10.29 -4.29 -5.80
N LEU A 54 -9.63 -5.02 -4.90
CA LEU A 54 -9.79 -6.46 -4.73
C LEU A 54 -11.26 -6.84 -4.46
N ARG A 55 -11.93 -6.13 -3.54
CA ARG A 55 -13.37 -6.37 -3.29
C ARG A 55 -14.20 -6.13 -4.53
N THR A 56 -13.95 -5.04 -5.26
CA THR A 56 -14.70 -4.74 -6.49
C THR A 56 -14.54 -5.83 -7.54
N LEU A 57 -13.32 -6.37 -7.70
CA LEU A 57 -13.06 -7.48 -8.61
C LEU A 57 -13.75 -8.76 -8.14
N ARG A 58 -13.62 -9.13 -6.87
CA ARG A 58 -14.26 -10.32 -6.27
C ARG A 58 -15.78 -10.27 -6.39
N ASP A 59 -16.39 -9.14 -6.04
CA ASP A 59 -17.83 -8.93 -6.21
C ASP A 59 -18.26 -9.09 -7.68
N ALA A 60 -17.44 -8.64 -8.64
CA ALA A 60 -17.71 -8.83 -10.07
C ALA A 60 -17.60 -10.30 -10.51
N ILE A 61 -16.61 -11.03 -10.00
CA ILE A 61 -16.43 -12.48 -10.24
C ILE A 61 -17.63 -13.26 -9.69
N ASP A 62 -18.05 -12.95 -8.45
CA ASP A 62 -19.18 -13.59 -7.80
C ASP A 62 -20.48 -13.35 -8.58
N ASN A 63 -20.76 -12.09 -8.93
CA ASN A 63 -21.95 -11.74 -9.72
C ASN A 63 -21.94 -12.40 -11.10
N TYR A 64 -20.80 -12.41 -11.80
CA TYR A 64 -20.65 -13.12 -13.08
C TYR A 64 -20.97 -14.60 -12.91
N THR A 65 -20.41 -15.23 -11.88
CA THR A 65 -20.56 -16.67 -11.63
C THR A 65 -21.99 -17.03 -11.27
N LEU A 66 -22.67 -16.20 -10.46
CA LEU A 66 -24.08 -16.36 -10.10
C LEU A 66 -25.00 -16.27 -11.33
N ASP A 67 -24.79 -15.27 -12.18
CA ASP A 67 -25.67 -15.00 -13.33
C ASP A 67 -25.43 -15.98 -14.49
N LYS A 68 -24.16 -16.25 -14.80
CA LYS A 68 -23.76 -17.08 -15.95
C LYS A 68 -23.66 -18.55 -15.62
N GLN A 69 -23.69 -18.91 -14.32
CA GLN A 69 -23.45 -20.27 -13.84
C GLN A 69 -22.11 -20.84 -14.37
N ARG A 70 -21.13 -19.94 -14.59
CA ARG A 70 -19.78 -20.24 -15.10
C ARG A 70 -18.83 -19.19 -14.55
N ARG A 71 -17.58 -19.56 -14.27
CA ARG A 71 -16.54 -18.60 -13.88
C ARG A 71 -15.92 -17.90 -15.09
N PRO A 72 -15.42 -16.67 -14.94
CA PRO A 72 -14.67 -15.99 -15.99
C PRO A 72 -13.35 -16.72 -16.29
N GLU A 73 -12.88 -16.65 -17.54
CA GLU A 73 -11.55 -17.13 -17.95
C GLU A 73 -10.52 -16.01 -17.92
N SER A 74 -10.97 -14.76 -18.09
CA SER A 74 -10.15 -13.56 -17.98
C SER A 74 -10.88 -12.40 -17.30
N LEU A 75 -10.12 -11.41 -16.80
CA LEU A 75 -10.73 -10.16 -16.31
C LEU A 75 -11.44 -9.37 -17.41
N GLN A 76 -11.07 -9.60 -18.69
CA GLN A 76 -11.73 -8.95 -19.81
C GLN A 76 -13.18 -9.45 -19.97
N ASP A 77 -13.45 -10.71 -19.64
CA ASP A 77 -14.81 -11.27 -19.69
C ASP A 77 -15.77 -10.49 -18.78
N LEU A 78 -15.27 -10.03 -17.63
CA LEU A 78 -16.03 -9.21 -16.68
C LEU A 78 -16.33 -7.82 -17.24
N VAL A 79 -15.42 -7.25 -18.04
CA VAL A 79 -15.63 -5.96 -18.71
C VAL A 79 -16.63 -6.12 -19.87
N ASP A 80 -16.43 -7.12 -20.71
CA ASP A 80 -17.24 -7.38 -21.89
C ASP A 80 -18.69 -7.75 -21.52
N ALA A 81 -18.86 -8.48 -20.41
CA ALA A 81 -20.17 -8.80 -19.86
C ALA A 81 -20.78 -7.66 -19.01
N GLY A 82 -20.06 -6.58 -18.78
CA GLY A 82 -20.55 -5.36 -18.11
C GLY A 82 -20.56 -5.40 -16.58
N TYR A 83 -19.92 -6.39 -15.95
CA TYR A 83 -19.74 -6.44 -14.49
C TYR A 83 -18.67 -5.46 -14.02
N LEU A 84 -17.68 -5.15 -14.87
CA LEU A 84 -16.69 -4.10 -14.68
C LEU A 84 -16.80 -3.05 -15.78
N ARG A 85 -16.59 -1.79 -15.44
CA ARG A 85 -16.45 -0.72 -16.46
C ARG A 85 -15.07 -0.75 -17.11
N THR A 86 -14.06 -1.05 -16.32
CA THR A 86 -12.66 -1.20 -16.70
C THR A 86 -11.98 -2.04 -15.63
N ILE A 87 -10.86 -2.67 -15.98
CA ILE A 87 -10.01 -3.36 -15.00
C ILE A 87 -9.35 -2.28 -14.11
N PRO A 88 -9.53 -2.32 -12.77
CA PRO A 88 -8.85 -1.40 -11.86
C PRO A 88 -7.34 -1.61 -11.88
N ILE A 89 -6.60 -0.58 -11.51
CA ILE A 89 -5.13 -0.58 -11.43
C ILE A 89 -4.75 -0.96 -10.00
N ASP A 90 -3.90 -1.96 -9.81
CA ASP A 90 -3.33 -2.30 -8.50
C ASP A 90 -2.49 -1.10 -7.99
N GLN A 91 -2.89 -0.49 -6.87
CA GLN A 91 -2.21 0.68 -6.31
C GLN A 91 -0.79 0.42 -5.78
N ILE A 92 -0.40 -0.84 -5.61
CA ILE A 92 0.93 -1.21 -5.15
C ILE A 92 1.89 -1.38 -6.32
N THR A 93 1.46 -2.05 -7.39
CA THR A 93 2.28 -2.23 -8.61
C THR A 93 2.17 -1.06 -9.59
N GLY A 94 1.08 -0.29 -9.51
CA GLY A 94 0.73 0.79 -10.41
C GLY A 94 0.24 0.31 -11.78
N ARG A 95 -0.18 -0.95 -11.91
CA ARG A 95 -0.63 -1.55 -13.18
C ARG A 95 -1.87 -2.42 -12.96
N PRO A 96 -2.69 -2.68 -13.99
CA PRO A 96 -3.81 -3.62 -13.90
C PRO A 96 -3.32 -5.08 -14.06
N ASP A 97 -2.26 -5.46 -13.35
CA ASP A 97 -1.57 -6.76 -13.48
C ASP A 97 -1.92 -7.70 -12.32
N TRP A 98 -3.20 -8.04 -12.20
CA TRP A 98 -3.67 -8.92 -11.14
C TRP A 98 -3.35 -10.40 -11.40
N GLU A 99 -3.09 -11.15 -10.33
CA GLU A 99 -2.84 -12.59 -10.37
C GLU A 99 -4.16 -13.35 -10.20
N LEU A 100 -4.46 -14.27 -11.13
CA LEU A 100 -5.73 -14.99 -11.17
C LEU A 100 -5.63 -16.34 -10.49
N ASP A 101 -6.58 -16.65 -9.61
CA ASP A 101 -6.63 -17.92 -8.90
C ASP A 101 -7.64 -18.89 -9.54
N PHE A 102 -7.10 -19.96 -10.11
CA PHE A 102 -7.84 -21.02 -10.79
C PHE A 102 -8.03 -22.27 -9.93
N ASP A 103 -7.48 -22.30 -8.71
CA ASP A 103 -7.61 -23.47 -7.85
C ASP A 103 -9.08 -23.69 -7.46
N SER A 104 -9.41 -24.91 -7.02
CA SER A 104 -10.77 -25.19 -6.57
C SER A 104 -11.03 -24.47 -5.24
N PRO A 105 -12.19 -23.81 -5.07
CA PRO A 105 -12.51 -23.10 -3.85
C PRO A 105 -12.35 -24.02 -2.65
N THR A 106 -11.66 -23.54 -1.61
CA THR A 106 -11.48 -24.30 -0.37
C THR A 106 -12.84 -24.65 0.23
N LEU A 107 -12.97 -25.87 0.77
CA LEU A 107 -14.16 -26.36 1.47
C LEU A 107 -14.62 -25.33 2.52
N GLY A 108 -15.61 -24.50 2.18
CA GLY A 108 -16.03 -23.37 3.01
C GLY A 108 -16.64 -22.20 2.24
N ASP A 109 -16.37 -22.04 0.95
CA ASP A 109 -17.02 -21.01 0.14
C ASP A 109 -18.51 -21.36 -0.10
N PRO A 110 -19.46 -20.51 0.32
CA PRO A 110 -20.89 -20.76 0.17
C PRO A 110 -21.37 -20.59 -1.27
N VAL A 111 -20.54 -19.98 -2.11
CA VAL A 111 -20.79 -19.74 -3.51
C VAL A 111 -19.93 -20.74 -4.28
N VAL A 112 -20.56 -21.50 -5.18
CA VAL A 112 -19.93 -22.22 -6.30
C VAL A 112 -19.68 -23.73 -6.13
N SER A 113 -20.29 -24.47 -7.06
CA SER A 113 -20.03 -25.88 -7.35
C SER A 113 -18.56 -26.12 -7.74
N PRO A 114 -17.89 -27.16 -7.21
CA PRO A 114 -16.48 -27.45 -7.51
C PRO A 114 -16.21 -27.71 -9.00
N ASP A 115 -17.25 -27.97 -9.79
CA ASP A 115 -17.13 -28.35 -11.20
C ASP A 115 -17.07 -27.16 -12.19
N LEU A 116 -17.14 -25.91 -11.72
CA LEU A 116 -17.06 -24.75 -12.62
C LEU A 116 -15.61 -24.51 -13.11
N VAL A 117 -15.47 -24.21 -14.40
CA VAL A 117 -14.19 -23.90 -15.06
C VAL A 117 -13.99 -22.39 -15.15
N GLY A 118 -12.81 -21.90 -14.76
CA GLY A 118 -12.42 -20.48 -14.74
C GLY A 118 -11.83 -20.07 -13.39
N PHE A 119 -11.34 -18.83 -13.29
CA PHE A 119 -10.80 -18.31 -12.03
C PHE A 119 -11.92 -17.88 -11.08
N HIS A 120 -11.69 -18.04 -9.78
CA HIS A 120 -12.67 -17.73 -8.72
C HIS A 120 -12.21 -16.61 -7.81
N ASP A 121 -10.90 -16.36 -7.73
CA ASP A 121 -10.33 -15.29 -6.95
C ASP A 121 -9.21 -14.57 -7.73
N VAL A 122 -8.78 -13.43 -7.18
CA VAL A 122 -7.77 -12.55 -7.73
C VAL A 122 -6.94 -11.92 -6.62
N HIS A 123 -5.64 -11.78 -6.85
CA HIS A 123 -4.68 -11.26 -5.89
C HIS A 123 -3.81 -10.16 -6.53
N SER A 124 -3.18 -9.32 -5.70
CA SER A 124 -2.15 -8.38 -6.18
C SER A 124 -0.93 -9.14 -6.72
N SER A 125 -0.33 -8.70 -7.83
CA SER A 125 0.96 -9.27 -8.28
C SER A 125 2.17 -8.72 -7.52
N SER A 126 1.95 -7.89 -6.51
CA SER A 126 3.02 -7.32 -5.70
C SER A 126 3.58 -8.34 -4.70
N GLY A 127 4.87 -8.66 -4.84
CA GLY A 127 5.64 -9.39 -3.82
C GLY A 127 6.03 -8.55 -2.59
N GLN A 128 5.53 -7.32 -2.46
CA GLN A 128 5.78 -6.51 -1.26
C GLN A 128 4.90 -6.97 -0.09
N VAL A 129 5.29 -6.56 1.12
CA VAL A 129 4.51 -6.77 2.33
C VAL A 129 3.79 -5.49 2.77
N ASP A 130 2.64 -5.70 3.37
CA ASP A 130 1.82 -4.69 4.01
C ASP A 130 2.45 -4.15 5.31
N LEU A 131 1.76 -3.22 5.95
CA LEU A 131 2.14 -2.68 7.26
C LEU A 131 2.08 -3.72 8.40
N SER A 132 1.45 -4.88 8.22
CA SER A 132 1.30 -5.95 9.22
C SER A 132 2.31 -7.11 9.06
N GLY A 133 3.00 -7.19 7.93
CA GLY A 133 3.94 -8.25 7.55
C GLY A 133 3.38 -9.32 6.59
N SER A 134 2.12 -9.21 6.15
CA SER A 134 1.51 -10.08 5.15
C SER A 134 1.84 -9.62 3.72
N ALA A 135 2.11 -10.56 2.81
CA ALA A 135 2.41 -10.23 1.42
C ALA A 135 1.13 -9.85 0.65
N TYR A 136 1.20 -8.83 -0.22
CA TYR A 136 0.01 -8.36 -0.95
C TYR A 136 -0.55 -9.39 -1.92
N ASN A 137 0.27 -10.31 -2.44
CA ASN A 137 -0.19 -11.43 -3.25
C ASN A 137 -0.93 -12.53 -2.46
N THR A 138 -1.09 -12.37 -1.15
CA THR A 138 -1.92 -13.24 -0.30
C THR A 138 -3.24 -12.57 0.13
N TRP A 139 -3.51 -11.37 -0.38
CA TRP A 139 -4.67 -10.56 -0.03
C TRP A 139 -5.85 -10.75 -0.97
#